data_AF-A0A1V4QEI0-F1
#
_entry.id   AF-A0A1V4QEI0-F1
#
_cell.length_a   1.000
_cell.length_b   1.000
_cell.length_c   1.000
_cell.angle_alpha   90.00
_cell.angle_beta   90.00
_cell.angle_gamma   90.00
#
_symmetry.space_group_name_H-M   'P 1'
#
loop_
_entity.id
_entity.type
_entity.pdbx_description
1 polymer ?
#
loop_
_entity_poly.entity_id
_entity_poly.type
_entity_poly.pdbx_seq_one_letter_code
_entity_poly.pdbx_strand_id
1 'polypeptide(L)'
;MIILFLLAQVWSAYLDSSLQFIGMTQKDIAFRNDYTVKDPFRFAIIDSLLISPLASIDFVNSLNDSCWSQSMGEFLKTLIKLYGFSNTGSLKQMGFTEGLSFCNRLLDSAFAHIPEGLDSVFEELTIFSPEPTGSIEEEKQAEKEYDSLVCYLKENGTGIDYNLVFQAGAILENLIREFQLRGFSLRHRSVSGIEGGVLYYNKFDFGEVVIGDSGANIYNRDFAVIIEPGGDDTYKFSATQGRIHIIIDYQGDDRYEGRDYTAGGAKFGVSFLVDEAGDDTYIGRNFSLGSGVFGLGILIDKKGNDHYYGDTFIQGAGGFGIGILKDCEGNDVYEGCLYAQGFASTYGIGVLADKSGNDIYIIKERYLDEIRYLDHYLSLSQGFSIGFRPELSAGLGFIFDQAGNDYYLGDIFAQGSSYWYGLGAIVDGKGNDNYVAYQYAQGAGTHITIGLLIDKSGNDNYVSKGVSQGCGHDLSLGLLYDIAGDDTYCAFDLSQGAGNANGVGILMDELGNDTYAIKRTSNTQGYGNFRREYGSIGVLLDIRGRDFYCSGENSSLWQKGKYGVGVDWE
;
A
#
# COMPACT_ATOMS: atom_id res chain seq x y z
N MET A 1 5.02 3.43 -32.25
CA MET A 1 4.99 4.36 -31.10
C MET A 1 4.25 5.67 -31.44
N ILE A 2 3.07 5.61 -32.11
CA ILE A 2 2.10 6.72 -32.29
C ILE A 2 0.67 6.12 -32.46
N ILE A 3 0.30 5.11 -31.66
CA ILE A 3 -1.07 4.54 -31.64
C ILE A 3 -1.61 4.40 -30.19
N LEU A 4 -0.86 4.84 -29.17
CA LEU A 4 -1.25 4.64 -27.76
C LEU A 4 -1.91 5.86 -27.07
N PHE A 5 -2.24 6.91 -27.81
CA PHE A 5 -2.75 8.18 -27.23
C PHE A 5 -4.20 8.52 -27.60
N LEU A 6 -4.99 7.53 -28.06
CA LEU A 6 -6.36 7.76 -28.55
C LEU A 6 -7.32 6.60 -28.25
N LEU A 7 -7.13 5.88 -27.15
CA LEU A 7 -8.28 5.30 -26.44
C LEU A 7 -8.80 6.40 -25.52
N ALA A 8 -9.67 7.26 -26.05
CA ALA A 8 -10.54 8.04 -25.17
C ALA A 8 -11.20 7.03 -24.23
N GLN A 9 -11.18 7.27 -22.91
CA GLN A 9 -11.84 6.47 -21.88
C GLN A 9 -13.25 6.11 -22.35
N VAL A 10 -13.39 4.92 -22.96
CA VAL A 10 -14.63 4.54 -23.65
C VAL A 10 -15.75 4.47 -22.62
N TRP A 11 -15.45 3.95 -21.43
CA TRP A 11 -16.29 3.96 -20.25
C TRP A 11 -16.84 5.35 -19.87
N SER A 12 -16.12 6.45 -20.11
CA SER A 12 -16.54 7.79 -19.66
C SER A 12 -17.82 8.25 -20.35
N ALA A 13 -17.99 7.95 -21.65
CA ALA A 13 -19.20 8.27 -22.39
C ALA A 13 -20.40 7.42 -21.95
N TYR A 14 -20.16 6.15 -21.60
CA TYR A 14 -21.18 5.25 -21.06
C TYR A 14 -21.60 5.66 -19.65
N LEU A 15 -20.64 6.06 -18.81
CA LEU A 15 -20.90 6.61 -17.48
C LEU A 15 -21.73 7.90 -17.55
N ASP A 16 -21.36 8.84 -18.43
CA ASP A 16 -22.14 10.07 -18.66
C ASP A 16 -23.60 9.77 -19.03
N SER A 17 -23.80 8.83 -19.95
CA SER A 17 -25.12 8.41 -20.40
C SER A 17 -25.93 7.74 -19.28
N SER A 18 -25.27 6.93 -18.44
CA SER A 18 -25.87 6.24 -17.31
C SER A 18 -26.29 7.21 -16.20
N LEU A 19 -25.43 8.18 -15.86
CA LEU A 19 -25.75 9.22 -14.88
C LEU A 19 -26.90 10.13 -15.35
N GLN A 20 -26.96 10.44 -16.64
CA GLN A 20 -28.03 11.27 -17.19
C GLN A 20 -29.41 10.63 -16.96
N PHE A 21 -29.51 9.30 -16.95
CA PHE A 21 -30.75 8.59 -16.69
C PHE A 21 -31.34 8.88 -15.30
N ILE A 22 -30.49 9.07 -14.29
CA ILE A 22 -30.88 9.46 -12.92
C ILE A 22 -30.82 10.98 -12.71
N GLY A 23 -30.67 11.76 -13.78
CA GLY A 23 -30.64 13.22 -13.74
C GLY A 23 -29.35 13.80 -13.16
N MET A 24 -28.25 13.05 -13.25
CA MET A 24 -26.93 13.42 -12.72
C MET A 24 -25.90 13.54 -13.84
N THR A 25 -24.71 14.03 -13.49
CA THR A 25 -23.53 14.17 -14.33
C THR A 25 -22.29 13.77 -13.53
N GLN A 26 -21.14 13.58 -14.20
CA GLN A 26 -19.88 13.32 -13.48
C GLN A 26 -19.51 14.43 -12.45
N LYS A 27 -20.05 15.65 -12.60
CA LYS A 27 -19.83 16.72 -11.61
C LYS A 27 -20.51 16.45 -10.26
N ASP A 28 -21.52 15.59 -10.24
CA ASP A 28 -22.24 15.19 -9.02
C ASP A 28 -21.49 14.11 -8.24
N ILE A 29 -20.47 13.49 -8.84
CA ILE A 29 -19.56 12.53 -8.19
C ILE A 29 -18.51 13.25 -7.31
N ALA A 30 -18.48 14.58 -7.30
CA ALA A 30 -17.50 15.35 -6.54
C ALA A 30 -17.85 15.49 -5.04
N PHE A 31 -16.81 15.57 -4.22
CA PHE A 31 -16.88 15.86 -2.80
C PHE A 31 -16.25 17.22 -2.50
N ARG A 32 -16.63 17.79 -1.35
CA ARG A 32 -15.90 18.92 -0.79
C ARG A 32 -14.61 18.42 -0.14
N ASN A 33 -13.59 19.28 -0.08
CA ASN A 33 -12.34 18.99 0.63
C ASN A 33 -12.24 19.74 1.98
N ASP A 34 -13.26 20.52 2.35
CA ASP A 34 -13.30 21.38 3.54
C ASP A 34 -14.34 20.92 4.59
N TYR A 35 -14.75 19.65 4.58
CA TYR A 35 -15.64 19.09 5.61
C TYR A 35 -15.03 19.18 7.02
N THR A 36 -13.70 19.09 7.13
CA THR A 36 -12.94 19.28 8.37
C THR A 36 -11.77 20.24 8.14
N VAL A 37 -11.19 20.74 9.24
CA VAL A 37 -9.95 21.52 9.20
C VAL A 37 -8.84 20.64 8.62
N LYS A 38 -8.13 21.14 7.61
CA LYS A 38 -7.00 20.44 7.00
C LYS A 38 -5.85 20.35 8.01
N ASP A 39 -5.45 19.13 8.35
CA ASP A 39 -4.26 18.88 9.17
C ASP A 39 -2.96 19.02 8.35
N PRO A 40 -1.79 19.15 9.00
CA PRO A 40 -0.51 19.37 8.31
C PRO A 40 -0.07 18.22 7.39
N PHE A 41 -0.68 17.05 7.52
CA PHE A 41 -0.24 15.80 6.91
C PHE A 41 -1.17 15.31 5.79
N ARG A 42 -2.23 16.05 5.48
CA ARG A 42 -3.09 15.74 4.34
C ARG A 42 -2.39 16.04 3.02
N PHE A 43 -2.15 14.99 2.24
CA PHE A 43 -1.61 15.09 0.88
C PHE A 43 -2.46 15.98 -0.02
N ALA A 44 -1.82 16.87 -0.78
CA ALA A 44 -2.52 17.79 -1.69
C ALA A 44 -3.26 17.06 -2.84
N ILE A 45 -2.79 15.88 -3.23
CA ILE A 45 -3.47 15.06 -4.23
C ILE A 45 -4.85 14.60 -3.74
N ILE A 46 -5.03 14.31 -2.44
CA ILE A 46 -6.32 13.93 -1.88
C ILE A 46 -7.35 15.04 -2.04
N ASP A 47 -6.98 16.29 -1.77
CA ASP A 47 -7.89 17.43 -1.98
C ASP A 47 -8.31 17.56 -3.45
N SER A 48 -7.40 17.25 -4.38
CA SER A 48 -7.66 17.31 -5.82
C SER A 48 -8.57 16.17 -6.25
N LEU A 49 -8.32 14.96 -5.74
CA LEU A 49 -9.10 13.78 -6.07
C LEU A 49 -10.49 13.83 -5.40
N LEU A 50 -10.67 14.41 -4.22
CA LEU A 50 -12.02 14.59 -3.67
C LEU A 50 -12.90 15.48 -4.56
N ILE A 51 -12.31 16.51 -5.19
CA ILE A 51 -13.03 17.39 -6.12
C ILE A 51 -13.27 16.72 -7.48
N SER A 52 -12.34 15.86 -7.92
CA SER A 52 -12.43 15.12 -9.18
C SER A 52 -12.17 13.61 -8.98
N PRO A 53 -13.08 12.85 -8.35
CA PRO A 53 -12.77 11.50 -7.91
C PRO A 53 -12.41 10.51 -9.02
N LEU A 54 -12.99 10.64 -10.21
CA LEU A 54 -12.66 9.77 -11.34
C LEU A 54 -11.22 9.96 -11.87
N ALA A 55 -10.56 11.08 -11.56
CA ALA A 55 -9.14 11.28 -11.89
C ALA A 55 -8.20 10.34 -11.10
N SER A 56 -8.72 9.65 -10.08
CA SER A 56 -7.98 8.63 -9.33
C SER A 56 -7.55 7.45 -10.22
N ILE A 57 -8.34 7.09 -11.24
CA ILE A 57 -8.01 6.01 -12.19
C ILE A 57 -6.71 6.33 -12.92
N ASP A 58 -6.63 7.51 -13.54
CA ASP A 58 -5.44 7.94 -14.27
C ASP A 58 -4.25 8.17 -13.32
N PHE A 59 -4.51 8.71 -12.12
CA PHE A 59 -3.48 8.93 -11.12
C PHE A 59 -2.81 7.63 -10.68
N VAL A 60 -3.59 6.63 -10.27
CA VAL A 60 -3.05 5.35 -9.78
C VAL A 60 -2.39 4.57 -10.93
N ASN A 61 -3.00 4.52 -12.13
CA ASN A 61 -2.35 3.91 -13.29
C ASN A 61 -1.02 4.59 -13.64
N SER A 62 -0.91 5.92 -13.53
CA SER A 62 0.35 6.62 -13.79
C SER A 62 1.44 6.28 -12.76
N LEU A 63 1.06 6.00 -11.50
CA LEU A 63 1.98 5.54 -10.47
C LEU A 63 2.42 4.11 -10.72
N ASN A 64 1.49 3.21 -11.07
CA ASN A 64 1.78 1.85 -11.51
C ASN A 64 2.78 1.86 -12.68
N ASP A 65 2.48 2.62 -13.72
CA ASP A 65 3.36 2.76 -14.88
C ASP A 65 4.74 3.33 -14.48
N SER A 66 4.78 4.31 -13.58
CA SER A 66 6.05 4.85 -13.07
C SER A 66 6.84 3.81 -12.27
N CYS A 67 6.17 2.91 -11.54
CA CYS A 67 6.79 1.84 -10.77
C CYS A 67 7.51 0.84 -11.67
N TRP A 68 6.88 0.46 -12.78
CA TRP A 68 7.36 -0.61 -13.66
C TRP A 68 8.18 -0.15 -14.86
N SER A 69 7.91 1.05 -15.39
CA SER A 69 8.57 1.55 -16.62
C SER A 69 9.82 2.38 -16.36
N GLN A 70 10.08 2.78 -15.10
CA GLN A 70 11.20 3.64 -14.72
C GLN A 70 12.14 2.92 -13.74
N SER A 71 13.32 3.50 -13.49
CA SER A 71 14.20 3.00 -12.42
C SER A 71 13.62 3.33 -11.05
N MET A 72 13.99 2.55 -10.02
CA MET A 72 13.59 2.80 -8.63
C MET A 72 13.83 4.25 -8.19
N GLY A 73 14.99 4.85 -8.52
CA GLY A 73 15.26 6.25 -8.22
C GLY A 73 14.33 7.28 -8.87
N GLU A 74 13.75 6.99 -10.04
CA GLU A 74 12.77 7.87 -10.70
C GLU A 74 11.37 7.65 -10.11
N PHE A 75 11.00 6.41 -9.82
CA PHE A 75 9.77 6.12 -9.08
C PHE A 75 9.77 6.79 -7.69
N LEU A 76 10.88 6.68 -6.96
CA LEU A 76 11.06 7.35 -5.67
C LEU A 76 10.93 8.87 -5.81
N LYS A 77 11.48 9.49 -6.87
CA LYS A 77 11.26 10.93 -7.16
C LYS A 77 9.78 11.25 -7.39
N THR A 78 9.04 10.37 -8.08
CA THR A 78 7.59 10.52 -8.28
C THR A 78 6.86 10.53 -6.92
N LEU A 79 7.17 9.61 -6.02
CA LEU A 79 6.58 9.56 -4.68
C LEU A 79 6.95 10.79 -3.84
N ILE A 80 8.22 11.21 -3.85
CA ILE A 80 8.70 12.39 -3.11
C ILE A 80 7.97 13.67 -3.54
N LYS A 81 7.60 13.80 -4.83
CA LYS A 81 6.83 14.95 -5.32
C LYS A 81 5.43 15.02 -4.71
N LEU A 82 4.83 13.90 -4.31
CA LEU A 82 3.52 13.88 -3.65
C LEU A 82 3.56 14.56 -2.28
N TYR A 83 4.71 14.54 -1.60
CA TYR A 83 4.98 15.32 -0.39
C TYR A 83 5.21 16.82 -0.65
N GLY A 84 5.21 17.26 -1.92
CA GLY A 84 5.50 18.65 -2.31
C GLY A 84 6.98 18.99 -2.41
N PHE A 85 7.87 17.99 -2.35
CA PHE A 85 9.31 18.17 -2.45
C PHE A 85 9.80 17.97 -3.89
N SER A 86 10.69 18.84 -4.36
CA SER A 86 11.14 18.86 -5.76
C SER A 86 12.67 18.79 -5.93
N ASN A 87 13.42 18.86 -4.83
CA ASN A 87 14.87 18.91 -4.86
C ASN A 87 15.48 17.62 -4.30
N THR A 88 15.74 16.63 -5.15
CA THR A 88 16.51 15.44 -4.75
C THR A 88 18.03 15.66 -4.73
N GLY A 89 18.49 16.92 -4.83
CA GLY A 89 19.90 17.28 -4.85
C GLY A 89 20.57 16.96 -6.19
N SER A 90 21.46 17.85 -6.64
CA SER A 90 22.40 17.53 -7.71
C SER A 90 23.45 16.58 -7.13
N LEU A 91 23.46 15.34 -7.60
CA LEU A 91 24.49 14.35 -7.28
C LEU A 91 25.81 14.86 -7.85
N LYS A 92 26.65 15.49 -7.01
CA LYS A 92 28.09 15.47 -7.29
C LYS A 92 28.50 14.00 -7.32
N GLN A 93 29.36 13.61 -8.25
CA GLN A 93 29.99 12.29 -8.22
C GLN A 93 30.69 12.12 -6.86
N MET A 94 30.11 11.30 -5.98
CA MET A 94 30.65 10.96 -4.67
C MET A 94 31.05 9.50 -4.69
N GLY A 95 32.17 9.17 -4.04
CA GLY A 95 32.48 7.76 -3.78
C GLY A 95 31.46 7.15 -2.81
N PHE A 96 31.25 5.84 -2.88
CA PHE A 96 30.25 5.13 -2.08
C PHE A 96 30.28 5.49 -0.58
N THR A 97 31.43 5.38 0.07
CA THR A 97 31.57 5.69 1.50
C THR A 97 31.43 7.18 1.83
N GLU A 98 31.85 8.08 0.92
CA GLU A 98 31.68 9.52 1.10
C GLU A 98 30.22 9.93 1.01
N GLY A 99 29.49 9.33 0.06
CA GLY A 99 28.05 9.49 -0.10
C GLY A 99 27.27 8.99 1.11
N LEU A 100 27.65 7.85 1.70
CA LEU A 100 27.06 7.33 2.94
C LEU A 100 27.26 8.30 4.12
N SER A 101 28.49 8.79 4.34
CA SER A 101 28.74 9.81 5.39
C SER A 101 27.98 11.12 5.13
N PHE A 102 27.80 11.51 3.86
CA PHE A 102 26.98 12.67 3.52
C PHE A 102 25.50 12.46 3.87
N CYS A 103 24.93 11.31 3.49
CA CYS A 103 23.56 10.95 3.83
C CYS A 103 23.34 10.89 5.34
N ASN A 104 24.29 10.34 6.08
CA ASN A 104 24.20 10.28 7.55
C ASN A 104 24.09 11.68 8.17
N ARG A 105 24.87 12.66 7.67
CA ARG A 105 24.75 14.06 8.12
C ARG A 105 23.42 14.71 7.75
N LEU A 106 22.85 14.37 6.58
CA LEU A 106 21.51 14.84 6.21
C LEU A 106 20.48 14.29 7.19
N LEU A 107 20.55 13.00 7.51
CA LEU A 107 19.63 12.34 8.44
C LEU A 107 19.80 12.91 9.85
N ASP A 108 21.03 13.10 10.34
CA ASP A 108 21.26 13.77 11.62
C ASP A 108 20.65 15.18 11.67
N SER A 109 20.70 15.91 10.57
CA SER A 109 20.07 17.24 10.46
C SER A 109 18.55 17.14 10.42
N ALA A 110 18.00 16.16 9.66
CA ALA A 110 16.57 15.92 9.52
C ALA A 110 15.89 15.62 10.86
N PHE A 111 16.65 14.99 11.75
CA PHE A 111 16.22 14.46 13.01
C PHE A 111 16.83 15.19 14.23
N ALA A 112 17.43 16.36 14.02
CA ALA A 112 18.12 17.12 15.07
C ALA A 112 17.20 17.57 16.21
N HIS A 113 15.89 17.65 15.94
CA HIS A 113 14.88 18.15 16.89
C HIS A 113 13.70 17.17 17.03
N ILE A 114 13.95 15.84 16.97
CA ILE A 114 12.88 14.85 17.22
C ILE A 114 12.34 15.03 18.65
N PRO A 115 11.02 15.24 18.81
CA PRO A 115 10.39 15.24 20.12
C PRO A 115 10.47 13.87 20.79
N GLU A 116 10.70 13.86 22.11
CA GLU A 116 10.88 12.62 22.88
C GLU A 116 9.66 11.70 22.75
N GLY A 117 9.88 10.41 22.51
CA GLY A 117 8.82 9.40 22.44
C GLY A 117 7.93 9.44 21.19
N LEU A 118 8.23 10.27 20.17
CA LEU A 118 7.41 10.37 18.95
C LEU A 118 7.20 9.01 18.24
N ASP A 119 8.23 8.18 18.16
CA ASP A 119 8.10 6.82 17.62
C ASP A 119 7.25 5.92 18.50
N SER A 120 7.50 5.93 19.82
CA SER A 120 6.77 5.10 20.77
C SER A 120 5.27 5.41 20.73
N VAL A 121 4.89 6.67 20.58
CA VAL A 121 3.48 7.10 20.42
C VAL A 121 2.89 6.55 19.12
N PHE A 122 3.63 6.60 18.01
CA PHE A 122 3.14 6.03 16.74
C PHE A 122 3.01 4.50 16.82
N GLU A 123 4.00 3.83 17.42
CA GLU A 123 3.97 2.39 17.65
C GLU A 123 2.79 1.98 18.53
N GLU A 124 2.53 2.71 19.62
CA GLU A 124 1.40 2.45 20.54
C GLU A 124 0.04 2.61 19.87
N LEU A 125 -0.10 3.61 19.00
CA LEU A 125 -1.33 3.82 18.22
C LEU A 125 -1.53 2.79 17.10
N THR A 126 -0.46 2.09 16.69
CA THR A 126 -0.45 1.19 15.54
C THR A 126 -0.46 -0.29 15.95
N ILE A 127 0.22 -0.67 17.03
CA ILE A 127 0.23 -2.05 17.49
C ILE A 127 -1.13 -2.36 18.12
N PHE A 128 -1.93 -3.15 17.43
CA PHE A 128 -3.21 -3.58 17.94
C PHE A 128 -3.03 -4.65 19.03
N SER A 129 -3.29 -4.27 20.28
CA SER A 129 -3.24 -5.15 21.44
C SER A 129 -4.52 -5.00 22.27
N PRO A 130 -5.65 -5.55 21.82
CA PRO A 130 -6.91 -5.44 22.55
C PRO A 130 -6.78 -6.12 23.91
N GLU A 131 -7.01 -5.37 24.99
CA GLU A 131 -7.26 -5.96 26.31
C GLU A 131 -8.73 -6.38 26.42
N PRO A 132 -9.06 -7.46 27.16
CA PRO A 132 -10.44 -7.92 27.31
C PRO A 132 -11.34 -6.82 27.84
N THR A 133 -12.59 -6.80 27.35
CA THR A 133 -13.63 -5.79 27.63
C THR A 133 -13.52 -5.15 29.01
N GLY A 134 -13.00 -3.93 29.03
CA GLY A 134 -12.95 -3.09 30.23
C GLY A 134 -14.34 -2.62 30.64
N SER A 135 -14.43 -2.06 31.84
CA SER A 135 -15.57 -1.26 32.24
C SER A 135 -15.74 -0.04 31.32
N ILE A 136 -16.95 0.51 31.23
CA ILE A 136 -17.24 1.74 30.46
C ILE A 136 -16.32 2.92 30.87
N GLU A 137 -15.88 2.95 32.13
CA GLU A 137 -14.97 3.98 32.62
C GLU A 137 -13.54 3.79 32.07
N GLU A 138 -13.08 2.54 31.98
CA GLU A 138 -11.79 2.18 31.38
C GLU A 138 -11.80 2.46 29.86
N GLU A 139 -12.87 2.12 29.14
CA GLU A 139 -13.01 2.43 27.71
C GLU A 139 -12.94 3.96 27.45
N LYS A 140 -13.66 4.76 28.24
CA LYS A 140 -13.62 6.22 28.13
C LYS A 140 -12.26 6.81 28.49
N GLN A 141 -11.52 6.17 29.39
CA GLN A 141 -10.18 6.62 29.74
C GLN A 141 -9.19 6.28 28.61
N ALA A 142 -9.30 5.08 28.03
CA ALA A 142 -8.52 4.66 26.87
C ALA A 142 -8.79 5.54 25.64
N GLU A 143 -10.04 5.93 25.39
CA GLU A 143 -10.41 6.86 24.31
C GLU A 143 -9.73 8.23 24.48
N LYS A 144 -9.73 8.78 25.71
CA LYS A 144 -9.03 10.05 26.00
C LYS A 144 -7.51 9.95 25.86
N GLU A 145 -6.94 8.81 26.25
CA GLU A 145 -5.51 8.54 26.12
C GLU A 145 -5.13 8.46 24.64
N TYR A 146 -5.88 7.68 23.85
CA TYR A 146 -5.76 7.62 22.40
C TYR A 146 -5.83 9.01 21.77
N ASP A 147 -6.85 9.81 22.09
CA ASP A 147 -6.98 11.18 21.58
C ASP A 147 -5.77 12.05 21.93
N SER A 148 -5.24 11.92 23.14
CA SER A 148 -4.04 12.65 23.59
C SER A 148 -2.80 12.25 22.80
N LEU A 149 -2.62 10.96 22.52
CA LEU A 149 -1.51 10.43 21.73
C LEU A 149 -1.59 10.92 20.27
N VAL A 150 -2.79 10.92 19.68
CA VAL A 150 -3.02 11.44 18.33
C VAL A 150 -2.74 12.95 18.25
N CYS A 151 -3.19 13.73 19.25
CA CYS A 151 -2.85 15.15 19.35
C CYS A 151 -1.35 15.37 19.46
N TYR A 152 -0.66 14.53 20.24
CA TYR A 152 0.79 14.59 20.37
C TYR A 152 1.48 14.38 19.00
N LEU A 153 1.10 13.34 18.24
CA LEU A 153 1.64 13.13 16.89
C LEU A 153 1.40 14.33 15.98
N LYS A 154 0.19 14.90 16.02
CA LYS A 154 -0.19 16.05 15.20
C LYS A 154 0.69 17.28 15.47
N GLU A 155 0.95 17.56 16.74
CA GLU A 155 1.73 18.73 17.17
C GLU A 155 3.24 18.55 16.93
N ASN A 156 3.73 17.31 17.04
CA ASN A 156 5.17 17.03 17.09
C ASN A 156 5.74 16.42 15.80
N GLY A 157 4.92 15.74 14.98
CA GLY A 157 5.37 15.07 13.76
C GLY A 157 5.90 16.01 12.67
N THR A 158 5.60 17.31 12.75
CA THR A 158 6.11 18.33 11.82
C THR A 158 7.54 18.78 12.14
N GLY A 159 8.10 18.35 13.28
CA GLY A 159 9.48 18.66 13.68
C GLY A 159 10.55 17.95 12.86
N ILE A 160 10.17 16.98 12.02
CA ILE A 160 11.07 16.22 11.13
C ILE A 160 11.19 16.92 9.78
N ASP A 161 12.41 17.06 9.28
CA ASP A 161 12.65 17.52 7.92
C ASP A 161 12.59 16.34 6.93
N TYR A 162 11.39 15.97 6.51
CA TYR A 162 11.15 14.87 5.57
C TYR A 162 11.86 15.07 4.23
N ASN A 163 12.06 16.32 3.80
CA ASN A 163 12.77 16.58 2.55
C ASN A 163 14.23 16.12 2.64
N LEU A 164 14.90 16.33 3.78
CA LEU A 164 16.26 15.81 4.01
C LEU A 164 16.31 14.28 4.11
N VAL A 165 15.31 13.65 4.74
CA VAL A 165 15.18 12.18 4.81
C VAL A 165 15.09 11.59 3.40
N PHE A 166 14.18 12.11 2.58
CA PHE A 166 13.96 11.60 1.23
C PHE A 166 15.07 11.98 0.26
N GLN A 167 15.75 13.11 0.49
CA GLN A 167 16.97 13.45 -0.24
C GLN A 167 18.08 12.43 0.05
N ALA A 168 18.28 12.04 1.32
CA ALA A 168 19.23 10.99 1.66
C ALA A 168 18.86 9.66 0.97
N GLY A 169 17.58 9.28 1.00
CA GLY A 169 17.07 8.10 0.31
C GLY A 169 17.38 8.08 -1.20
N ALA A 170 17.09 9.17 -1.90
CA ALA A 170 17.37 9.28 -3.33
C ALA A 170 18.88 9.23 -3.66
N ILE A 171 19.74 9.75 -2.78
CA ILE A 171 21.20 9.65 -2.96
C ILE A 171 21.66 8.20 -2.73
N LEU A 172 21.17 7.54 -1.68
CA LEU A 172 21.52 6.16 -1.35
C LEU A 172 21.10 5.19 -2.46
N GLU A 173 19.90 5.34 -3.03
CA GLU A 173 19.46 4.55 -4.20
C GLU A 173 20.47 4.66 -5.36
N ASN A 174 20.93 5.88 -5.67
CA ASN A 174 21.90 6.08 -6.74
C ASN A 174 23.26 5.45 -6.41
N LEU A 175 23.71 5.53 -5.14
CA LEU A 175 24.96 4.92 -4.70
C LEU A 175 24.93 3.39 -4.78
N ILE A 176 23.79 2.77 -4.42
CA ILE A 176 23.56 1.33 -4.52
C ILE A 176 23.60 0.91 -6.00
N ARG A 177 22.86 1.61 -6.86
CA ARG A 177 22.78 1.33 -8.29
C ARG A 177 24.12 1.48 -9.02
N GLU A 178 24.95 2.41 -8.61
CA GLU A 178 26.29 2.65 -9.18
C GLU A 178 27.41 1.88 -8.46
N PHE A 179 27.08 1.09 -7.43
CA PHE A 179 28.08 0.41 -6.62
C PHE A 179 28.96 -0.52 -7.46
N GLN A 180 30.27 -0.48 -7.17
CA GLN A 180 31.24 -1.41 -7.72
C GLN A 180 32.25 -1.79 -6.65
N LEU A 181 32.62 -3.07 -6.61
CA LEU A 181 33.68 -3.58 -5.74
C LEU A 181 35.07 -2.95 -6.01
N ARG A 182 35.25 -2.33 -7.19
CA ARG A 182 36.49 -1.66 -7.59
C ARG A 182 36.80 -0.50 -6.65
N GLY A 183 37.84 -0.64 -5.84
CA GLY A 183 38.28 0.36 -4.87
C GLY A 183 38.41 -0.18 -3.44
N PHE A 184 37.85 -1.36 -3.17
CA PHE A 184 37.98 -2.04 -1.89
C PHE A 184 39.20 -2.98 -1.90
N SER A 185 39.99 -2.94 -0.82
CA SER A 185 41.11 -3.88 -0.64
C SER A 185 40.61 -5.16 0.01
N LEU A 186 40.25 -6.13 -0.83
CA LEU A 186 39.66 -7.40 -0.41
C LEU A 186 40.73 -8.34 0.16
N ARG A 187 40.56 -8.73 1.43
CA ARG A 187 41.39 -9.70 2.15
C ARG A 187 40.58 -10.38 3.24
N HIS A 188 40.60 -11.72 3.23
CA HIS A 188 39.97 -12.54 4.27
C HIS A 188 40.37 -12.08 5.67
N ARG A 189 39.36 -11.98 6.53
CA ARG A 189 39.48 -11.65 7.95
C ARG A 189 38.29 -12.22 8.69
N SER A 190 38.44 -12.37 10.00
CA SER A 190 37.34 -12.67 10.90
C SER A 190 36.77 -11.38 11.48
N VAL A 191 35.45 -11.27 11.54
CA VAL A 191 34.73 -10.14 12.12
C VAL A 191 33.77 -10.66 13.18
N SER A 192 33.71 -10.00 14.33
CA SER A 192 32.82 -10.41 15.41
C SER A 192 31.35 -10.33 14.96
N GLY A 193 30.60 -11.39 15.23
CA GLY A 193 29.19 -11.52 14.83
C GLY A 193 28.98 -12.04 13.42
N ILE A 194 30.03 -12.46 12.70
CA ILE A 194 29.92 -13.11 11.39
C ILE A 194 30.56 -14.49 11.47
N GLU A 195 29.81 -15.53 11.10
CA GLU A 195 30.33 -16.88 10.87
C GLU A 195 30.43 -17.09 9.37
N GLY A 196 31.63 -17.21 8.82
CA GLY A 196 31.83 -17.23 7.38
C GLY A 196 33.04 -16.41 6.96
N GLY A 197 33.25 -16.25 5.65
CA GLY A 197 34.39 -15.51 5.12
C GLY A 197 34.04 -14.05 4.84
N VAL A 198 34.86 -13.13 5.37
CA VAL A 198 34.70 -11.69 5.13
C VAL A 198 35.88 -11.16 4.33
N LEU A 199 35.62 -10.52 3.19
CA LEU A 199 36.63 -9.93 2.32
C LEU A 199 36.96 -8.48 2.69
N TYR A 200 36.00 -7.72 3.22
CA TYR A 200 36.22 -6.35 3.64
C TYR A 200 35.46 -6.03 4.93
N TYR A 201 36.10 -5.25 5.80
CA TYR A 201 35.48 -4.70 6.99
C TYR A 201 36.13 -3.37 7.32
N ASN A 202 35.31 -2.36 7.58
CA ASN A 202 35.75 -1.09 8.12
C ASN A 202 34.63 -0.38 8.90
N LYS A 203 35.02 0.52 9.81
CA LYS A 203 34.09 1.31 10.63
C LYS A 203 34.15 2.77 10.23
N PHE A 204 32.98 3.37 10.04
CA PHE A 204 32.77 4.77 9.68
C PHE A 204 31.90 5.49 10.70
N ASP A 205 31.64 6.78 10.47
CA ASP A 205 30.75 7.61 11.27
C ASP A 205 29.28 7.18 11.16
N PHE A 206 28.86 6.66 10.01
CA PHE A 206 27.52 6.12 9.76
C PHE A 206 27.34 4.66 10.19
N GLY A 207 28.42 3.95 10.54
CA GLY A 207 28.38 2.55 10.97
C GLY A 207 29.43 1.65 10.32
N GLU A 208 29.24 0.34 10.47
CA GLU A 208 30.16 -0.68 9.97
C GLU A 208 29.77 -1.15 8.57
N VAL A 209 30.76 -1.29 7.69
CA VAL A 209 30.62 -1.79 6.31
C VAL A 209 31.31 -3.14 6.20
N VAL A 210 30.59 -4.13 5.69
CA VAL A 210 31.06 -5.49 5.47
C VAL A 210 30.89 -5.86 4.00
N ILE A 211 31.85 -6.63 3.48
CA ILE A 211 31.69 -7.37 2.21
C ILE A 211 32.07 -8.81 2.50
N GLY A 212 31.13 -9.74 2.36
CA GLY A 212 31.33 -11.18 2.49
C GLY A 212 32.22 -11.78 1.41
N ASP A 213 32.34 -13.11 1.41
CA ASP A 213 33.00 -13.85 0.34
C ASP A 213 31.97 -14.47 -0.61
N SER A 214 32.10 -15.73 -1.00
CA SER A 214 31.17 -16.36 -1.95
C SER A 214 30.68 -17.70 -1.39
N GLY A 215 30.76 -17.87 -0.07
CA GLY A 215 30.24 -19.02 0.63
C GLY A 215 29.28 -18.56 1.71
N ALA A 216 28.47 -19.50 2.20
CA ALA A 216 27.46 -19.25 3.22
C ALA A 216 28.05 -18.57 4.47
N ASN A 217 27.44 -17.45 4.82
CA ASN A 217 27.74 -16.57 5.93
C ASN A 217 26.53 -16.43 6.85
N ILE A 218 26.78 -16.34 8.15
CA ILE A 218 25.76 -16.06 9.16
C ILE A 218 26.08 -14.73 9.86
N TYR A 219 25.20 -13.75 9.67
CA TYR A 219 25.26 -12.43 10.30
C TYR A 219 24.44 -12.44 11.60
N ASN A 220 25.10 -12.56 12.75
CA ASN A 220 24.47 -12.63 14.07
C ASN A 220 24.22 -11.25 14.73
N ARG A 221 24.39 -10.16 13.99
CA ARG A 221 24.13 -8.78 14.42
C ARG A 221 24.00 -7.85 13.23
N ASP A 222 23.51 -6.64 13.50
CA ASP A 222 23.32 -5.63 12.47
C ASP A 222 24.62 -4.90 12.09
N PHE A 223 24.67 -4.49 10.83
CA PHE A 223 25.69 -3.63 10.22
C PHE A 223 24.99 -2.50 9.45
N ALA A 224 25.72 -1.42 9.13
CA ALA A 224 25.15 -0.34 8.34
C ALA A 224 25.12 -0.69 6.84
N VAL A 225 26.11 -1.45 6.38
CA VAL A 225 26.16 -1.96 5.01
C VAL A 225 26.68 -3.40 5.00
N ILE A 226 25.94 -4.30 4.37
CA ILE A 226 26.36 -5.67 4.03
C ILE A 226 26.28 -5.81 2.51
N ILE A 227 27.28 -6.46 1.92
CA ILE A 227 27.36 -6.72 0.48
C ILE A 227 27.86 -8.15 0.32
N GLU A 228 26.98 -9.05 -0.11
CA GLU A 228 27.28 -10.46 -0.28
C GLU A 228 27.41 -10.80 -1.77
N PRO A 229 28.61 -11.14 -2.24
CA PRO A 229 28.81 -11.65 -3.60
C PRO A 229 28.09 -12.97 -3.89
N GLY A 230 27.70 -13.71 -2.86
CA GLY A 230 26.74 -14.82 -2.91
C GLY A 230 27.03 -15.96 -1.93
N GLY A 231 26.17 -16.99 -1.96
CA GLY A 231 26.16 -18.11 -1.02
C GLY A 231 24.84 -18.11 -0.25
N ASP A 232 24.41 -19.25 0.27
CA ASP A 232 23.16 -19.33 1.04
C ASP A 232 23.37 -18.72 2.43
N ASP A 233 23.08 -17.44 2.56
CA ASP A 233 23.39 -16.59 3.68
C ASP A 233 22.22 -16.50 4.67
N THR A 234 22.56 -16.28 5.95
CA THR A 234 21.56 -16.10 7.00
C THR A 234 21.80 -14.82 7.77
N TYR A 235 20.84 -13.91 7.67
CA TYR A 235 20.86 -12.61 8.29
C TYR A 235 19.98 -12.60 9.53
N LYS A 236 20.59 -12.58 10.72
CA LYS A 236 19.88 -12.55 12.00
C LYS A 236 19.85 -11.12 12.52
N PHE A 237 18.84 -10.38 12.08
CA PHE A 237 18.67 -8.99 12.46
C PHE A 237 18.19 -8.85 13.89
N SER A 238 18.75 -7.85 14.55
CA SER A 238 18.18 -7.34 15.80
C SER A 238 17.47 -6.02 15.52
N ALA A 239 17.14 -5.26 16.57
CA ALA A 239 16.64 -3.90 16.34
C ALA A 239 17.74 -3.08 15.66
N THR A 240 17.46 -2.61 14.44
CA THR A 240 18.42 -1.87 13.60
C THR A 240 19.03 -0.69 14.35
N GLN A 241 20.37 -0.62 14.37
CA GLN A 241 21.12 0.46 15.03
C GLN A 241 21.68 1.46 14.02
N GLY A 242 21.31 2.72 14.17
CA GLY A 242 21.75 3.80 13.30
C GLY A 242 20.61 4.29 12.41
N ARG A 243 20.95 5.01 11.34
CA ARG A 243 19.98 5.62 10.43
C ARG A 243 20.10 5.13 8.98
N ILE A 244 21.12 4.33 8.68
CA ILE A 244 21.39 3.80 7.35
C ILE A 244 21.62 2.30 7.48
N HIS A 245 20.79 1.53 6.79
CA HIS A 245 20.91 0.08 6.66
C HIS A 245 20.84 -0.30 5.19
N ILE A 246 21.86 -0.96 4.67
CA ILE A 246 21.92 -1.38 3.28
C ILE A 246 22.37 -2.83 3.24
N ILE A 247 21.62 -3.66 2.54
CA ILE A 247 22.00 -5.04 2.21
C ILE A 247 21.88 -5.17 0.70
N ILE A 248 22.93 -5.70 0.09
CA ILE A 248 22.96 -6.07 -1.33
C ILE A 248 23.44 -7.50 -1.37
N ASP A 249 22.52 -8.43 -1.61
CA ASP A 249 22.84 -9.82 -1.95
C ASP A 249 22.79 -9.98 -3.46
N TYR A 250 23.69 -10.81 -3.99
CA TYR A 250 23.78 -11.06 -5.43
C TYR A 250 23.27 -12.44 -5.84
N GLN A 251 23.35 -13.46 -4.97
CA GLN A 251 23.04 -14.86 -5.28
C GLN A 251 22.95 -15.71 -4.00
N GLY A 252 21.95 -16.57 -3.88
CA GLY A 252 21.91 -17.59 -2.83
C GLY A 252 20.47 -17.91 -2.48
N ASP A 253 20.19 -19.03 -1.80
CA ASP A 253 18.86 -19.21 -1.20
C ASP A 253 18.92 -18.70 0.26
N ASP A 254 18.55 -17.45 0.47
CA ASP A 254 18.88 -16.66 1.64
C ASP A 254 17.77 -16.60 2.69
N ARG A 255 18.19 -16.34 3.93
CA ARG A 255 17.30 -16.24 5.09
C ARG A 255 17.49 -14.93 5.83
N TYR A 256 16.48 -14.08 5.72
CA TYR A 256 16.41 -12.79 6.39
C TYR A 256 15.56 -12.89 7.66
N GLU A 257 16.18 -13.25 8.78
CA GLU A 257 15.52 -13.51 10.07
C GLU A 257 15.62 -12.31 11.03
N GLY A 258 14.54 -11.55 11.16
CA GLY A 258 14.49 -10.36 12.00
C GLY A 258 13.29 -10.27 12.95
N ARG A 259 13.23 -9.15 13.67
CA ARG A 259 12.12 -8.78 14.56
C ARG A 259 11.48 -7.50 14.07
N ASP A 260 11.26 -6.53 14.95
CA ASP A 260 10.69 -5.25 14.59
C ASP A 260 11.74 -4.38 13.89
N TYR A 261 11.36 -3.62 12.87
CA TYR A 261 12.26 -2.76 12.09
C TYR A 261 13.40 -3.50 11.40
N THR A 262 13.12 -4.63 10.75
CA THR A 262 14.14 -5.45 10.07
C THR A 262 13.81 -5.71 8.60
N ALA A 263 14.76 -6.29 7.85
CA ALA A 263 14.60 -6.64 6.44
C ALA A 263 14.02 -5.49 5.61
N GLY A 264 14.76 -4.39 5.48
CA GLY A 264 14.29 -3.19 4.77
C GLY A 264 13.36 -2.27 5.57
N GLY A 265 13.01 -2.61 6.82
CA GLY A 265 12.27 -1.74 7.73
C GLY A 265 13.09 -0.54 8.22
N ALA A 266 12.52 0.66 8.21
CA ALA A 266 13.20 1.89 8.64
C ALA A 266 12.43 2.65 9.73
N LYS A 267 13.14 3.05 10.78
CA LYS A 267 12.70 4.01 11.80
C LYS A 267 13.67 5.18 11.90
N PHE A 268 13.19 6.41 11.66
CA PHE A 268 14.03 7.63 11.66
C PHE A 268 15.33 7.49 10.86
N GLY A 269 15.20 6.92 9.66
CA GLY A 269 16.34 6.56 8.83
C GLY A 269 15.92 6.07 7.45
N VAL A 270 16.89 5.48 6.75
CA VAL A 270 16.73 4.89 5.43
C VAL A 270 17.27 3.47 5.45
N SER A 271 16.47 2.52 4.99
CA SER A 271 16.85 1.13 4.83
C SER A 271 16.64 0.65 3.39
N PHE A 272 17.63 -0.04 2.83
CA PHE A 272 17.55 -0.75 1.56
C PHE A 272 17.95 -2.21 1.77
N LEU A 273 17.13 -3.13 1.30
CA LEU A 273 17.50 -4.52 1.07
C LEU A 273 17.29 -4.77 -0.42
N VAL A 274 18.34 -5.22 -1.11
CA VAL A 274 18.28 -5.62 -2.51
C VAL A 274 18.81 -7.04 -2.59
N ASP A 275 17.92 -7.97 -2.89
CA ASP A 275 18.26 -9.31 -3.36
C ASP A 275 18.21 -9.34 -4.90
N GLU A 276 19.11 -10.09 -5.51
CA GLU A 276 19.22 -10.17 -6.96
C GLU A 276 18.83 -11.56 -7.51
N ALA A 277 18.89 -12.62 -6.69
CA ALA A 277 18.52 -13.98 -7.07
C ALA A 277 18.59 -14.98 -5.91
N GLY A 278 17.52 -15.74 -5.73
CA GLY A 278 17.46 -16.81 -4.73
C GLY A 278 16.06 -17.33 -4.56
N ASP A 279 15.83 -18.55 -4.04
CA ASP A 279 14.52 -18.84 -3.43
C ASP A 279 14.59 -18.45 -1.94
N ASP A 280 14.14 -17.24 -1.61
CA ASP A 280 14.44 -16.56 -0.35
C ASP A 280 13.33 -16.62 0.68
N THR A 281 13.72 -16.44 1.95
CA THR A 281 12.79 -16.36 3.07
C THR A 281 13.03 -15.11 3.90
N TYR A 282 12.04 -14.23 3.91
CA TYR A 282 12.01 -12.99 4.67
C TYR A 282 11.09 -13.10 5.89
N ILE A 283 11.66 -13.03 7.09
CA ILE A 283 10.93 -13.14 8.35
C ILE A 283 11.14 -11.84 9.13
N GLY A 284 10.12 -11.00 9.16
CA GLY A 284 10.03 -9.83 10.03
C GLY A 284 8.96 -10.00 11.10
N ARG A 285 8.87 -9.03 12.02
CA ARG A 285 7.71 -8.91 12.92
C ARG A 285 6.91 -7.66 12.60
N ASN A 286 7.03 -6.59 13.38
CA ASN A 286 6.33 -5.35 13.12
C ASN A 286 7.24 -4.37 12.38
N PHE A 287 6.66 -3.45 11.60
CA PHE A 287 7.42 -2.36 10.98
C PHE A 287 8.64 -2.84 10.16
N SER A 288 8.49 -3.96 9.46
CA SER A 288 9.58 -4.67 8.75
C SER A 288 9.23 -4.90 7.28
N LEU A 289 10.09 -5.58 6.53
CA LEU A 289 9.81 -5.97 5.13
C LEU A 289 9.53 -4.76 4.24
N GLY A 290 10.52 -3.86 4.16
CA GLY A 290 10.41 -2.64 3.35
C GLY A 290 9.49 -1.55 3.93
N SER A 291 9.13 -1.59 5.22
CA SER A 291 8.27 -0.54 5.80
C SER A 291 9.04 0.76 6.15
N GLY A 292 8.38 1.91 6.04
CA GLY A 292 8.96 3.22 6.39
C GLY A 292 8.17 3.97 7.46
N VAL A 293 8.76 4.12 8.64
CA VAL A 293 8.21 4.90 9.76
C VAL A 293 9.09 6.12 10.04
N PHE A 294 8.55 7.33 9.84
CA PHE A 294 9.34 8.57 9.90
C PHE A 294 10.59 8.54 8.99
N GLY A 295 10.56 7.73 7.94
CA GLY A 295 11.74 7.25 7.23
C GLY A 295 11.42 6.68 5.84
N LEU A 296 12.41 6.03 5.24
CA LEU A 296 12.29 5.34 3.95
C LEU A 296 12.74 3.88 4.12
N GLY A 297 11.82 2.94 3.95
CA GLY A 297 12.12 1.51 3.89
C GLY A 297 11.91 0.98 2.48
N ILE A 298 12.88 0.24 1.96
CA ILE A 298 12.83 -0.37 0.63
C ILE A 298 13.36 -1.80 0.71
N LEU A 299 12.56 -2.75 0.24
CA LEU A 299 12.95 -4.14 -0.05
C LEU A 299 12.73 -4.37 -1.54
N ILE A 300 13.76 -4.84 -2.25
CA ILE A 300 13.68 -5.24 -3.65
C ILE A 300 14.17 -6.68 -3.75
N ASP A 301 13.29 -7.56 -4.18
CA ASP A 301 13.66 -8.88 -4.70
C ASP A 301 13.55 -8.85 -6.23
N LYS A 302 14.40 -9.62 -6.90
CA LYS A 302 14.42 -9.68 -8.36
C LYS A 302 14.05 -11.04 -8.91
N LYS A 303 14.28 -12.12 -8.19
CA LYS A 303 14.08 -13.48 -8.69
C LYS A 303 14.03 -14.45 -7.54
N GLY A 304 13.01 -15.30 -7.56
CA GLY A 304 12.91 -16.38 -6.61
C GLY A 304 11.57 -17.07 -6.64
N ASN A 305 11.27 -17.82 -5.60
CA ASN A 305 9.90 -18.09 -5.18
C ASN A 305 9.90 -17.85 -3.68
N ASP A 306 9.50 -16.65 -3.33
CA ASP A 306 9.92 -16.03 -2.09
C ASP A 306 8.80 -16.03 -1.07
N HIS A 307 9.22 -16.06 0.19
CA HIS A 307 8.28 -16.09 1.30
C HIS A 307 8.49 -14.91 2.23
N TYR A 308 7.49 -14.04 2.31
CA TYR A 308 7.48 -12.84 3.13
C TYR A 308 6.55 -13.02 4.32
N TYR A 309 7.12 -13.18 5.52
CA TYR A 309 6.37 -13.38 6.75
C TYR A 309 6.51 -12.20 7.71
N GLY A 310 5.39 -11.64 8.15
CA GLY A 310 5.37 -10.68 9.23
C GLY A 310 4.05 -10.61 9.99
N ASP A 311 3.91 -9.57 10.82
CA ASP A 311 2.75 -9.40 11.69
C ASP A 311 2.00 -8.10 11.37
N THR A 312 2.49 -6.98 11.90
CA THR A 312 1.81 -5.67 11.79
C THR A 312 2.69 -4.64 11.10
N PHE A 313 2.15 -3.85 10.18
CA PHE A 313 2.89 -2.77 9.53
C PHE A 313 4.10 -3.29 8.72
N ILE A 314 3.84 -4.12 7.72
CA ILE A 314 4.90 -4.84 6.97
C ILE A 314 4.63 -4.80 5.47
N GLN A 315 5.60 -5.28 4.69
CA GLN A 315 5.46 -5.53 3.25
C GLN A 315 5.11 -4.23 2.51
N GLY A 316 6.05 -3.28 2.59
CA GLY A 316 5.92 -1.98 1.95
C GLY A 316 4.98 -1.02 2.67
N ALA A 317 4.75 -1.17 3.99
CA ALA A 317 3.88 -0.28 4.75
C ALA A 317 4.53 1.10 5.02
N GLY A 318 3.77 2.20 4.91
CA GLY A 318 4.27 3.57 5.11
C GLY A 318 3.50 4.36 6.17
N GLY A 319 4.20 5.13 7.01
CA GLY A 319 3.59 5.99 8.05
C GLY A 319 4.56 7.09 8.44
N PHE A 320 4.16 8.35 8.20
CA PHE A 320 5.10 9.48 8.20
C PHE A 320 6.35 9.20 7.36
N GLY A 321 6.22 8.44 6.28
CA GLY A 321 7.35 7.88 5.56
C GLY A 321 6.92 7.08 4.35
N ILE A 322 7.90 6.53 3.64
CA ILE A 322 7.68 5.74 2.44
C ILE A 322 8.13 4.32 2.72
N GLY A 323 7.23 3.35 2.52
CA GLY A 323 7.55 1.92 2.51
C GLY A 323 7.36 1.36 1.10
N ILE A 324 8.32 0.55 0.65
CA ILE A 324 8.27 -0.14 -0.64
C ILE A 324 8.75 -1.57 -0.45
N LEU A 325 7.92 -2.53 -0.85
CA LEU A 325 8.35 -3.88 -1.19
C LEU A 325 8.14 -4.04 -2.69
N LYS A 326 9.18 -4.44 -3.41
CA LYS A 326 9.10 -4.66 -4.84
C LYS A 326 9.72 -6.01 -5.22
N ASP A 327 8.90 -6.93 -5.67
CA ASP A 327 9.30 -8.20 -6.29
C ASP A 327 9.34 -8.05 -7.83
N CYS A 328 9.99 -8.98 -8.53
CA CYS A 328 10.08 -8.97 -9.99
C CYS A 328 9.80 -10.31 -10.68
N GLU A 329 10.08 -11.45 -10.07
CA GLU A 329 9.96 -12.76 -10.72
C GLU A 329 9.78 -13.83 -9.64
N GLY A 330 8.66 -14.54 -9.62
CA GLY A 330 8.55 -15.70 -8.74
C GLY A 330 7.19 -16.34 -8.69
N ASN A 331 6.91 -17.12 -7.66
CA ASN A 331 5.55 -17.40 -7.21
C ASN A 331 5.61 -17.22 -5.71
N ASP A 332 5.11 -16.09 -5.25
CA ASP A 332 5.53 -15.51 -3.99
C ASP A 332 4.39 -15.56 -2.98
N VAL A 333 4.77 -15.65 -1.71
CA VAL A 333 3.81 -15.71 -0.61
C VAL A 333 4.02 -14.53 0.31
N TYR A 334 3.05 -13.63 0.31
CA TYR A 334 2.98 -12.46 1.19
C TYR A 334 2.04 -12.74 2.36
N GLU A 335 2.58 -12.95 3.55
CA GLU A 335 1.80 -13.26 4.75
C GLU A 335 1.94 -12.17 5.83
N GLY A 336 0.83 -11.51 6.16
CA GLY A 336 0.74 -10.54 7.24
C GLY A 336 -0.49 -10.76 8.12
N CYS A 337 -0.71 -9.89 9.11
CA CYS A 337 -1.89 -9.92 9.99
C CYS A 337 -2.66 -8.60 10.01
N LEU A 338 -1.96 -7.47 10.01
CA LEU A 338 -2.59 -6.14 10.12
C LEU A 338 -1.69 -5.08 9.47
N TYR A 339 -2.27 -4.06 8.84
CA TYR A 339 -1.49 -2.96 8.25
C TYR A 339 -0.37 -3.44 7.31
N ALA A 340 -0.64 -4.48 6.52
CA ALA A 340 0.33 -5.13 5.65
C ALA A 340 0.02 -4.87 4.16
N GLN A 341 0.99 -5.19 3.30
CA GLN A 341 0.84 -5.27 1.85
C GLN A 341 0.44 -3.92 1.26
N GLY A 342 1.42 -3.02 1.12
CA GLY A 342 1.20 -1.69 0.55
C GLY A 342 0.29 -0.80 1.39
N PHE A 343 0.25 -1.02 2.71
CA PHE A 343 -0.56 -0.25 3.64
C PHE A 343 -0.02 1.17 3.86
N ALA A 344 -0.91 2.16 4.04
CA ALA A 344 -0.50 3.50 4.42
C ALA A 344 -1.27 4.11 5.60
N SER A 345 -0.52 4.53 6.62
CA SER A 345 -0.98 5.37 7.72
C SER A 345 -0.82 6.86 7.41
N THR A 346 -1.11 7.73 8.38
CA THR A 346 -0.96 9.19 8.28
C THR A 346 0.39 9.60 7.69
N TYR A 347 0.35 10.48 6.68
CA TYR A 347 1.52 10.97 5.94
C TYR A 347 2.44 9.86 5.38
N GLY A 348 1.89 8.65 5.24
CA GLY A 348 2.56 7.50 4.70
C GLY A 348 2.28 7.32 3.21
N ILE A 349 3.28 6.80 2.49
CA ILE A 349 3.06 6.14 1.20
C ILE A 349 3.52 4.70 1.35
N GLY A 350 2.62 3.75 1.13
CA GLY A 350 2.93 2.33 1.14
C GLY A 350 2.75 1.72 -0.24
N VAL A 351 3.72 0.93 -0.68
CA VAL A 351 3.72 0.26 -1.98
C VAL A 351 4.18 -1.18 -1.80
N LEU A 352 3.32 -2.13 -2.21
CA LEU A 352 3.76 -3.45 -2.60
C LEU A 352 3.63 -3.55 -4.11
N ALA A 353 4.67 -4.03 -4.77
CA ALA A 353 4.71 -4.13 -6.22
C ALA A 353 5.25 -5.49 -6.64
N ASP A 354 4.41 -6.30 -7.30
CA ASP A 354 4.77 -7.59 -7.88
C ASP A 354 4.66 -7.53 -9.41
N LYS A 355 5.57 -8.19 -10.11
CA LYS A 355 5.66 -8.13 -11.56
C LYS A 355 5.18 -9.40 -12.24
N SER A 356 5.42 -10.56 -11.63
CA SER A 356 5.06 -11.82 -12.25
C SER A 356 5.15 -12.98 -11.29
N GLY A 357 4.08 -13.74 -11.24
CA GLY A 357 4.07 -15.02 -10.57
C GLY A 357 2.71 -15.66 -10.60
N ASN A 358 2.41 -16.49 -9.62
CA ASN A 358 1.03 -16.79 -9.24
C ASN A 358 1.06 -16.66 -7.73
N ASP A 359 0.73 -15.47 -7.28
CA ASP A 359 1.17 -14.94 -6.01
C ASP A 359 0.02 -15.00 -5.00
N ILE A 360 0.40 -15.14 -3.73
CA ILE A 360 -0.54 -15.38 -2.66
C ILE A 360 -0.41 -14.27 -1.63
N TYR A 361 -1.43 -13.42 -1.57
CA TYR A 361 -1.53 -12.30 -0.63
C TYR A 361 -2.45 -12.67 0.53
N ILE A 362 -1.88 -13.10 1.66
CA ILE A 362 -2.63 -13.58 2.83
C ILE A 362 -2.56 -12.57 3.97
N ILE A 363 -3.74 -12.19 4.47
CA ILE A 363 -3.90 -11.58 5.78
C ILE A 363 -4.51 -12.60 6.74
N LYS A 364 -3.76 -12.98 7.76
CA LYS A 364 -4.17 -13.99 8.74
C LYS A 364 -5.24 -13.46 9.69
N GLU A 365 -6.19 -14.33 10.02
CA GLU A 365 -7.27 -14.16 10.99
C GLU A 365 -6.75 -14.07 12.44
N ARG A 366 -6.06 -12.98 12.78
CA ARG A 366 -5.41 -12.81 14.09
C ARG A 366 -6.15 -11.86 15.02
N TYR A 367 -6.65 -10.74 14.51
CA TYR A 367 -7.19 -9.65 15.31
C TYR A 367 -8.70 -9.53 15.09
N LEU A 368 -9.50 -9.91 16.08
CA LEU A 368 -10.97 -9.95 15.95
C LEU A 368 -11.55 -8.53 15.85
N ASP A 369 -12.51 -8.31 14.94
CA ASP A 369 -13.35 -7.10 14.95
C ASP A 369 -14.47 -7.24 15.98
N GLU A 370 -14.09 -7.19 17.26
CA GLU A 370 -14.99 -7.44 18.40
C GLU A 370 -16.21 -6.50 18.44
N ILE A 371 -16.08 -5.32 17.82
CA ILE A 371 -17.14 -4.31 17.76
C ILE A 371 -18.30 -4.77 16.87
N ARG A 372 -18.01 -5.55 15.82
CA ARG A 372 -18.99 -5.92 14.79
C ARG A 372 -19.34 -7.41 14.79
N TYR A 373 -18.38 -8.28 15.07
CA TYR A 373 -18.50 -9.72 14.86
C TYR A 373 -17.79 -10.54 15.95
N LEU A 374 -18.18 -11.81 16.05
CA LEU A 374 -17.57 -12.78 16.97
C LEU A 374 -16.62 -13.76 16.26
N ASP A 375 -16.60 -13.70 14.92
CA ASP A 375 -16.00 -14.68 14.02
C ASP A 375 -15.38 -14.04 12.76
N HIS A 376 -15.10 -12.74 12.79
CA HIS A 376 -14.44 -12.00 11.69
C HIS A 376 -13.35 -11.06 12.20
N TYR A 377 -12.34 -10.85 11.37
CA TYR A 377 -11.05 -10.29 11.75
C TYR A 377 -10.73 -9.01 10.97
N LEU A 378 -10.01 -8.11 11.62
CA LEU A 378 -9.46 -6.90 11.02
C LEU A 378 -8.26 -7.27 10.14
N SER A 379 -8.31 -6.81 8.89
CA SER A 379 -7.16 -6.86 7.97
C SER A 379 -6.48 -5.51 7.87
N LEU A 380 -7.22 -4.44 7.56
CA LEU A 380 -6.68 -3.07 7.34
C LEU A 380 -5.42 -3.08 6.44
N SER A 381 -5.44 -3.87 5.37
CA SER A 381 -4.25 -4.26 4.59
C SER A 381 -4.57 -4.34 3.09
N GLN A 382 -3.59 -4.66 2.24
CA GLN A 382 -3.76 -4.86 0.80
C GLN A 382 -4.14 -3.57 0.06
N GLY A 383 -3.16 -2.68 -0.09
CA GLY A 383 -3.35 -1.37 -0.69
C GLY A 383 -4.34 -0.51 0.11
N PHE A 384 -4.48 -0.77 1.41
CA PHE A 384 -5.41 -0.06 2.29
C PHE A 384 -4.79 1.18 2.91
N SER A 385 -5.60 2.22 3.14
CA SER A 385 -5.15 3.40 3.88
C SER A 385 -6.10 3.85 4.98
N ILE A 386 -5.55 4.18 6.15
CA ILE A 386 -6.28 4.78 7.28
C ILE A 386 -5.41 5.75 8.06
N GLY A 387 -6.02 6.82 8.58
CA GLY A 387 -5.37 7.77 9.48
C GLY A 387 -6.02 7.77 10.85
N PHE A 388 -5.46 8.55 11.78
CA PHE A 388 -6.00 8.67 13.13
C PHE A 388 -7.15 9.69 13.16
N ARG A 389 -8.33 9.23 12.76
CA ARG A 389 -9.56 10.04 12.77
C ARG A 389 -9.92 10.49 14.20
N PRO A 390 -10.40 11.74 14.40
CA PRO A 390 -10.67 12.77 13.39
C PRO A 390 -9.50 13.73 13.11
N GLU A 391 -8.36 13.56 13.79
CA GLU A 391 -7.34 14.61 13.86
C GLU A 391 -6.30 14.55 12.75
N LEU A 392 -6.01 13.36 12.23
CA LEU A 392 -4.95 13.14 11.24
C LEU A 392 -5.49 12.40 10.02
N SER A 393 -5.33 13.00 8.84
CA SER A 393 -5.64 12.34 7.56
C SER A 393 -4.79 11.08 7.36
N ALA A 394 -5.28 10.16 6.55
CA ALA A 394 -4.57 8.95 6.16
C ALA A 394 -3.46 9.23 5.12
N GLY A 395 -2.93 8.16 4.53
CA GLY A 395 -1.86 8.18 3.52
C GLY A 395 -2.33 7.71 2.14
N LEU A 396 -1.38 7.16 1.38
CA LEU A 396 -1.56 6.61 0.04
C LEU A 396 -1.05 5.15 0.02
N GLY A 397 -1.94 4.17 -0.02
CA GLY A 397 -1.61 2.74 0.01
C GLY A 397 -1.87 2.06 -1.34
N PHE A 398 -0.93 1.23 -1.80
CA PHE A 398 -0.95 0.65 -3.14
C PHE A 398 -0.47 -0.80 -3.20
N ILE A 399 -1.21 -1.64 -3.92
CA ILE A 399 -0.65 -2.84 -4.58
C ILE A 399 -0.61 -2.58 -6.08
N PHE A 400 0.54 -2.88 -6.68
CA PHE A 400 0.74 -2.86 -8.13
C PHE A 400 1.17 -4.26 -8.57
N ASP A 401 0.24 -5.07 -9.06
CA ASP A 401 0.54 -6.34 -9.71
C ASP A 401 0.58 -6.15 -11.23
N GLN A 402 1.36 -6.96 -11.93
CA GLN A 402 1.45 -6.93 -13.39
C GLN A 402 1.03 -8.25 -14.06
N ALA A 403 1.05 -9.37 -13.36
CA ALA A 403 0.90 -10.68 -13.96
C ALA A 403 0.80 -11.82 -12.95
N GLY A 404 -0.26 -12.62 -13.05
CA GLY A 404 -0.28 -13.90 -12.37
C GLY A 404 -1.64 -14.54 -12.37
N ASN A 405 -1.83 -15.63 -11.62
CA ASN A 405 -3.19 -16.01 -11.23
C ASN A 405 -3.18 -15.95 -9.71
N ASP A 406 -3.56 -14.80 -9.21
CA ASP A 406 -3.20 -14.34 -7.90
C ASP A 406 -4.36 -14.54 -6.92
N TYR A 407 -4.00 -14.73 -5.66
CA TYR A 407 -4.96 -15.02 -4.60
C TYR A 407 -4.86 -13.99 -3.49
N TYR A 408 -5.81 -13.05 -3.48
CA TYR A 408 -5.93 -12.03 -2.46
C TYR A 408 -6.92 -12.46 -1.38
N LEU A 409 -6.40 -12.79 -0.19
CA LEU A 409 -7.18 -13.16 0.98
C LEU A 409 -7.09 -12.08 2.06
N GLY A 410 -8.23 -11.46 2.34
CA GLY A 410 -8.45 -10.59 3.48
C GLY A 410 -9.79 -10.87 4.15
N ASP A 411 -10.15 -10.06 5.14
CA ASP A 411 -11.43 -10.16 5.85
C ASP A 411 -12.09 -8.78 5.90
N ILE A 412 -11.86 -7.99 6.96
CA ILE A 412 -12.46 -6.66 7.12
C ILE A 412 -11.43 -5.56 6.82
N PHE A 413 -11.79 -4.61 5.95
CA PHE A 413 -10.93 -3.51 5.47
C PHE A 413 -9.73 -3.99 4.67
N ALA A 414 -9.96 -4.39 3.42
CA ALA A 414 -8.90 -4.95 2.56
C ALA A 414 -9.04 -4.49 1.10
N GLN A 415 -8.09 -4.91 0.26
CA GLN A 415 -8.21 -4.89 -1.20
C GLN A 415 -8.56 -3.52 -1.79
N GLY A 416 -7.61 -2.58 -1.71
CA GLY A 416 -7.74 -1.26 -2.31
C GLY A 416 -8.79 -0.36 -1.66
N SER A 417 -9.16 -0.66 -0.41
CA SER A 417 -10.12 0.15 0.34
C SER A 417 -9.43 1.29 1.09
N SER A 418 -10.19 2.29 1.55
CA SER A 418 -9.61 3.40 2.29
C SER A 418 -10.55 4.00 3.34
N TYR A 419 -9.95 4.69 4.30
CA TYR A 419 -10.62 5.32 5.44
C TYR A 419 -9.98 6.67 5.80
N TRP A 420 -10.78 7.74 5.83
CA TRP A 420 -10.41 9.08 6.34
C TRP A 420 -9.30 9.84 5.60
N TYR A 421 -9.67 10.63 4.59
CA TYR A 421 -8.78 11.51 3.82
C TYR A 421 -7.54 10.81 3.24
N GLY A 422 -7.69 9.53 2.88
CA GLY A 422 -6.66 8.74 2.20
C GLY A 422 -7.08 8.26 0.83
N LEU A 423 -6.14 7.56 0.20
CA LEU A 423 -6.33 6.77 -1.01
C LEU A 423 -5.77 5.36 -0.77
N GLY A 424 -6.59 4.35 -1.02
CA GLY A 424 -6.16 2.96 -1.13
C GLY A 424 -6.45 2.46 -2.54
N ALA A 425 -5.52 1.69 -3.12
CA ALA A 425 -5.74 1.10 -4.43
C ALA A 425 -5.03 -0.23 -4.66
N ILE A 426 -5.63 -1.06 -5.51
CA ILE A 426 -4.97 -2.16 -6.22
C ILE A 426 -5.04 -1.87 -7.72
N VAL A 427 -3.93 -2.08 -8.43
CA VAL A 427 -3.91 -2.21 -9.89
C VAL A 427 -3.34 -3.58 -10.21
N ASP A 428 -4.19 -4.44 -10.75
CA ASP A 428 -3.78 -5.72 -11.31
C ASP A 428 -3.62 -5.62 -12.83
N GLY A 429 -2.69 -6.40 -13.36
CA GLY A 429 -2.23 -6.34 -14.74
C GLY A 429 -2.85 -7.39 -15.64
N LYS A 430 -2.77 -8.66 -15.25
CA LYS A 430 -3.33 -9.77 -16.02
C LYS A 430 -3.38 -11.07 -15.21
N GLY A 431 -4.39 -11.85 -15.55
CA GLY A 431 -4.53 -13.28 -15.32
C GLY A 431 -5.76 -13.57 -14.46
N ASN A 432 -5.97 -14.80 -13.98
CA ASN A 432 -7.26 -15.17 -13.40
C ASN A 432 -7.20 -15.14 -11.88
N ASP A 433 -7.67 -14.04 -11.32
CA ASP A 433 -7.40 -13.64 -9.95
C ASP A 433 -8.60 -13.91 -9.04
N ASN A 434 -8.28 -14.06 -7.75
CA ASN A 434 -9.28 -14.35 -6.73
C ASN A 434 -9.18 -13.31 -5.62
N TYR A 435 -10.17 -12.43 -5.56
CA TYR A 435 -10.33 -11.43 -4.51
C TYR A 435 -11.34 -11.94 -3.49
N VAL A 436 -10.86 -12.44 -2.36
CA VAL A 436 -11.70 -12.98 -1.29
C VAL A 436 -11.57 -12.12 -0.04
N ALA A 437 -12.68 -11.49 0.34
CA ALA A 437 -12.78 -10.72 1.58
C ALA A 437 -14.17 -10.84 2.18
N TYR A 438 -14.40 -10.28 3.36
CA TYR A 438 -15.74 -10.25 3.95
C TYR A 438 -16.39 -8.89 3.81
N GLN A 439 -15.78 -7.81 4.33
CA GLN A 439 -16.46 -6.52 4.40
C GLN A 439 -15.50 -5.34 4.25
N TYR A 440 -15.98 -4.24 3.65
CA TYR A 440 -15.16 -3.04 3.42
C TYR A 440 -13.94 -3.37 2.54
N ALA A 441 -14.19 -4.01 1.40
CA ALA A 441 -13.15 -4.54 0.53
C ALA A 441 -13.38 -4.21 -0.95
N GLN A 442 -12.42 -4.53 -1.81
CA GLN A 442 -12.55 -4.50 -3.27
C GLN A 442 -12.91 -3.09 -3.77
N GLY A 443 -12.02 -2.12 -3.48
CA GLY A 443 -12.19 -0.73 -3.87
C GLY A 443 -13.26 0.02 -3.06
N ALA A 444 -13.46 -0.31 -1.79
CA ALA A 444 -14.45 0.38 -0.96
C ALA A 444 -13.90 1.67 -0.33
N GLY A 445 -14.67 2.76 -0.38
CA GLY A 445 -14.32 4.00 0.33
C GLY A 445 -15.19 4.19 1.56
N THR A 446 -14.62 4.50 2.72
CA THR A 446 -15.39 4.78 3.96
C THR A 446 -14.94 6.06 4.67
N HIS A 447 -15.82 7.04 4.83
CA HIS A 447 -15.55 8.34 5.49
C HIS A 447 -14.56 9.25 4.75
N ILE A 448 -15.06 10.06 3.81
CA ILE A 448 -14.31 11.14 3.14
C ILE A 448 -12.97 10.66 2.58
N THR A 449 -13.01 9.71 1.65
CA THR A 449 -11.82 9.01 1.15
C THR A 449 -12.10 8.37 -0.20
N ILE A 450 -11.10 7.71 -0.78
CA ILE A 450 -11.15 7.12 -2.10
C ILE A 450 -10.56 5.71 -2.02
N GLY A 451 -11.33 4.69 -2.38
CA GLY A 451 -10.87 3.30 -2.53
C GLY A 451 -11.05 2.84 -3.97
N LEU A 452 -10.01 2.22 -4.55
CA LEU A 452 -9.97 1.74 -5.93
C LEU A 452 -9.52 0.29 -6.03
N LEU A 453 -10.13 -0.47 -6.91
CA LEU A 453 -9.57 -1.71 -7.46
C LEU A 453 -9.68 -1.60 -8.98
N ILE A 454 -8.55 -1.74 -9.66
CA ILE A 454 -8.49 -1.76 -11.13
C ILE A 454 -7.93 -3.11 -11.54
N ASP A 455 -8.72 -3.92 -12.22
CA ASP A 455 -8.28 -5.12 -12.91
C ASP A 455 -8.27 -4.88 -14.41
N LYS A 456 -7.23 -5.35 -15.10
CA LYS A 456 -7.00 -5.02 -16.51
C LYS A 456 -7.33 -6.16 -17.44
N SER A 457 -7.22 -7.41 -17.00
CA SER A 457 -7.61 -8.57 -17.80
C SER A 457 -7.56 -9.84 -16.97
N GLY A 458 -8.54 -10.70 -17.12
CA GLY A 458 -8.54 -11.95 -16.37
C GLY A 458 -9.80 -12.73 -16.61
N ASN A 459 -10.08 -13.73 -15.78
CA ASN A 459 -11.42 -14.28 -15.60
C ASN A 459 -11.55 -14.41 -14.09
N ASP A 460 -12.00 -13.34 -13.46
CA ASP A 460 -11.69 -13.04 -12.08
C ASP A 460 -12.87 -13.33 -11.16
N ASN A 461 -12.54 -13.64 -9.91
CA ASN A 461 -13.53 -13.97 -8.90
C ASN A 461 -13.48 -12.95 -7.77
N TYR A 462 -14.51 -12.13 -7.69
CA TYR A 462 -14.72 -11.16 -6.61
C TYR A 462 -15.73 -11.70 -5.61
N VAL A 463 -15.28 -12.10 -4.43
CA VAL A 463 -16.13 -12.66 -3.37
C VAL A 463 -16.08 -11.77 -2.14
N SER A 464 -17.24 -11.24 -1.75
CA SER A 464 -17.40 -10.49 -0.50
C SER A 464 -18.77 -10.65 0.16
N LYS A 465 -18.93 -10.16 1.38
CA LYS A 465 -20.25 -10.03 2.03
C LYS A 465 -20.85 -8.66 1.74
N GLY A 466 -20.21 -7.56 2.11
CA GLY A 466 -20.82 -6.25 1.85
C GLY A 466 -19.96 -5.03 2.07
N VAL A 467 -20.51 -3.86 1.74
CA VAL A 467 -19.72 -2.61 1.63
C VAL A 467 -18.46 -2.86 0.79
N SER A 468 -18.63 -3.50 -0.36
CA SER A 468 -17.51 -3.97 -1.18
C SER A 468 -17.81 -3.81 -2.67
N GLN A 469 -16.86 -4.17 -3.55
CA GLN A 469 -17.02 -4.12 -5.00
C GLN A 469 -17.42 -2.72 -5.47
N GLY A 470 -16.53 -1.76 -5.20
CA GLY A 470 -16.74 -0.35 -5.54
C GLY A 470 -17.83 0.33 -4.72
N CYS A 471 -18.03 -0.06 -3.45
CA CYS A 471 -19.01 0.60 -2.59
C CYS A 471 -18.49 1.92 -2.01
N GLY A 472 -19.25 3.01 -2.16
CA GLY A 472 -19.00 4.28 -1.49
C GLY A 472 -19.83 4.45 -0.22
N HIS A 473 -19.18 4.78 0.90
CA HIS A 473 -19.82 4.98 2.20
C HIS A 473 -19.38 6.26 2.93
N ASP A 474 -20.32 7.16 3.23
CA ASP A 474 -20.07 8.37 4.02
C ASP A 474 -19.10 9.36 3.35
N LEU A 475 -19.58 10.04 2.31
CA LEU A 475 -18.85 11.08 1.57
C LEU A 475 -17.55 10.60 0.90
N SER A 476 -17.50 9.33 0.48
CA SER A 476 -16.34 8.70 -0.14
C SER A 476 -16.66 8.15 -1.53
N LEU A 477 -15.64 7.98 -2.34
CA LEU A 477 -15.69 7.16 -3.56
C LEU A 477 -15.23 5.73 -3.22
N GLY A 478 -16.04 4.74 -3.59
CA GLY A 478 -15.56 3.39 -3.85
C GLY A 478 -15.70 3.10 -5.34
N LEU A 479 -14.66 2.51 -5.93
CA LEU A 479 -14.60 2.21 -7.36
C LEU A 479 -13.94 0.85 -7.60
N LEU A 480 -14.65 -0.03 -8.30
CA LEU A 480 -14.08 -1.23 -8.92
C LEU A 480 -14.18 -1.06 -10.42
N TYR A 481 -13.06 -1.23 -11.12
CA TYR A 481 -12.98 -1.12 -12.56
C TYR A 481 -12.29 -2.35 -13.14
N ASP A 482 -13.10 -3.23 -13.71
CA ASP A 482 -12.66 -4.37 -14.49
C ASP A 482 -12.71 -4.01 -15.98
N ILE A 483 -11.69 -4.40 -16.74
CA ILE A 483 -11.54 -4.05 -18.15
C ILE A 483 -11.85 -5.23 -19.06
N ALA A 484 -11.55 -6.46 -18.65
CA ALA A 484 -11.70 -7.60 -19.55
C ALA A 484 -11.70 -8.93 -18.81
N GLY A 485 -12.69 -9.77 -19.08
CA GLY A 485 -12.68 -11.13 -18.60
C GLY A 485 -14.01 -11.82 -18.78
N ASP A 486 -14.15 -13.06 -18.31
CA ASP A 486 -15.49 -13.59 -18.01
C ASP A 486 -15.56 -13.72 -16.48
N ASP A 487 -16.08 -12.70 -15.82
CA ASP A 487 -15.85 -12.43 -14.40
C ASP A 487 -17.04 -12.80 -13.52
N THR A 488 -16.76 -13.06 -12.25
CA THR A 488 -17.79 -13.39 -11.25
C THR A 488 -17.74 -12.45 -10.07
N TYR A 489 -18.81 -11.66 -9.91
CA TYR A 489 -19.06 -10.79 -8.77
C TYR A 489 -20.07 -11.43 -7.82
N CYS A 490 -19.59 -11.95 -6.69
CA CYS A 490 -20.42 -12.56 -5.65
C CYS A 490 -20.44 -11.70 -4.38
N ALA A 491 -21.62 -11.20 -4.01
CA ALA A 491 -21.79 -10.42 -2.79
C ALA A 491 -23.08 -10.73 -2.01
N PHE A 492 -23.13 -10.38 -0.73
CA PHE A 492 -24.34 -10.54 0.08
C PHE A 492 -25.24 -9.30 0.04
N ASP A 493 -24.74 -8.12 0.43
CA ASP A 493 -25.46 -6.85 0.42
C ASP A 493 -24.54 -5.63 0.24
N LEU A 494 -25.10 -4.46 -0.09
CA LEU A 494 -24.37 -3.19 -0.17
C LEU A 494 -23.04 -3.27 -0.96
N SER A 495 -23.09 -3.83 -2.16
CA SER A 495 -21.95 -4.02 -3.07
C SER A 495 -22.39 -3.82 -4.52
N GLN A 496 -21.46 -4.01 -5.46
CA GLN A 496 -21.66 -3.87 -6.91
C GLN A 496 -22.05 -2.44 -7.25
N GLY A 497 -21.13 -1.52 -6.95
CA GLY A 497 -21.29 -0.09 -7.23
C GLY A 497 -22.36 0.61 -6.38
N ALA A 498 -22.58 0.14 -5.16
CA ALA A 498 -23.58 0.75 -4.27
C ALA A 498 -23.03 2.00 -3.57
N GLY A 499 -23.81 3.08 -3.57
CA GLY A 499 -23.59 4.26 -2.74
C GLY A 499 -24.51 4.27 -1.52
N ASN A 500 -23.94 4.52 -0.34
CA ASN A 500 -24.72 4.68 0.89
C ASN A 500 -24.18 5.78 1.80
N ALA A 501 -25.09 6.35 2.59
CA ALA A 501 -24.78 7.41 3.53
C ALA A 501 -24.01 8.58 2.89
N ASN A 502 -24.37 8.97 1.65
CA ASN A 502 -23.78 10.05 0.86
C ASN A 502 -22.45 9.69 0.18
N GLY A 503 -22.09 8.41 0.14
CA GLY A 503 -21.00 7.92 -0.69
C GLY A 503 -21.40 7.78 -2.15
N VAL A 504 -20.38 7.68 -3.00
CA VAL A 504 -20.49 7.35 -4.42
C VAL A 504 -19.87 5.99 -4.62
N GLY A 505 -20.68 5.02 -5.04
CA GLY A 505 -20.20 3.69 -5.42
C GLY A 505 -20.28 3.49 -6.93
N ILE A 506 -19.23 2.92 -7.50
CA ILE A 506 -19.13 2.63 -8.93
C ILE A 506 -18.49 1.25 -9.12
N LEU A 507 -19.16 0.37 -9.85
CA LEU A 507 -18.54 -0.80 -10.47
C LEU A 507 -18.66 -0.61 -11.98
N MET A 508 -17.52 -0.64 -12.68
CA MET A 508 -17.44 -0.61 -14.14
C MET A 508 -16.81 -1.92 -14.62
N ASP A 509 -17.47 -2.57 -15.57
CA ASP A 509 -16.98 -3.73 -16.31
C ASP A 509 -17.08 -3.40 -17.81
N GLU A 510 -16.00 -3.57 -18.58
CA GLU A 510 -16.00 -3.19 -20.01
C GLU A 510 -16.27 -4.32 -21.00
N LEU A 511 -15.77 -5.53 -20.73
CA LEU A 511 -15.69 -6.59 -21.72
C LEU A 511 -15.82 -7.94 -21.03
N GLY A 512 -16.86 -8.71 -21.34
CA GLY A 512 -16.92 -10.06 -20.81
C GLY A 512 -18.21 -10.82 -21.06
N ASN A 513 -18.42 -11.91 -20.32
CA ASN A 513 -19.74 -12.48 -20.12
C ASN A 513 -19.87 -12.78 -18.63
N ASP A 514 -20.39 -11.82 -17.90
CA ASP A 514 -20.10 -11.71 -16.48
C ASP A 514 -21.25 -12.20 -15.62
N THR A 515 -20.95 -12.53 -14.37
CA THR A 515 -21.95 -13.04 -13.42
C THR A 515 -22.03 -12.16 -12.19
N TYR A 516 -23.13 -11.44 -12.05
CA TYR A 516 -23.45 -10.60 -10.91
C TYR A 516 -24.41 -11.31 -9.95
N ALA A 517 -23.83 -12.09 -9.04
CA ALA A 517 -24.55 -12.88 -8.04
C ALA A 517 -24.68 -12.11 -6.71
N ILE A 518 -25.92 -11.87 -6.26
CA ILE A 518 -26.18 -11.22 -4.97
C ILE A 518 -27.20 -11.95 -4.11
N LYS A 519 -27.03 -11.92 -2.78
CA LYS A 519 -27.99 -12.54 -1.85
C LYS A 519 -29.16 -11.63 -1.50
N ARG A 520 -28.91 -10.34 -1.23
CA ARG A 520 -29.92 -9.33 -0.92
C ARG A 520 -29.97 -8.29 -2.04
N THR A 521 -31.07 -8.29 -2.78
CA THR A 521 -31.27 -7.52 -4.02
C THR A 521 -31.63 -6.03 -3.81
N SER A 522 -31.85 -5.62 -2.54
CA SER A 522 -32.47 -4.33 -2.21
C SER A 522 -31.51 -3.13 -2.26
N ASN A 523 -30.22 -3.37 -2.04
CA ASN A 523 -29.21 -2.34 -1.87
C ASN A 523 -27.89 -2.64 -2.60
N THR A 524 -27.96 -3.34 -3.72
CA THR A 524 -26.84 -3.75 -4.58
C THR A 524 -27.10 -3.34 -6.03
N GLN A 525 -26.15 -3.61 -6.93
CA GLN A 525 -26.29 -3.45 -8.39
C GLN A 525 -26.66 -2.02 -8.77
N GLY A 526 -25.77 -1.09 -8.41
CA GLY A 526 -25.93 0.34 -8.68
C GLY A 526 -26.92 1.02 -7.74
N TYR A 527 -27.02 0.60 -6.48
CA TYR A 527 -27.97 1.20 -5.52
C TYR A 527 -27.51 2.57 -5.01
N GLY A 528 -28.41 3.55 -4.99
CA GLY A 528 -28.18 4.87 -4.39
C GLY A 528 -29.41 5.40 -3.66
N ASN A 529 -29.22 6.02 -2.48
CA ASN A 529 -30.33 6.49 -1.63
C ASN A 529 -30.16 7.90 -1.10
N PHE A 530 -31.25 8.48 -0.61
CA PHE A 530 -31.20 9.69 0.21
C PHE A 530 -31.11 9.31 1.68
N ARG A 531 -30.04 9.72 2.38
CA ARG A 531 -29.84 9.45 3.81
C ARG A 531 -29.05 10.58 4.44
N ARG A 532 -29.23 10.84 5.74
CA ARG A 532 -28.48 11.90 6.47
C ARG A 532 -28.51 13.27 5.79
N GLU A 533 -29.62 13.59 5.12
CA GLU A 533 -29.84 14.85 4.39
C GLU A 533 -28.99 15.06 3.13
N TYR A 534 -28.27 14.04 2.64
CA TYR A 534 -27.68 14.05 1.30
C TYR A 534 -28.08 12.81 0.46
N GLY A 535 -27.73 12.85 -0.82
CA GLY A 535 -27.87 11.73 -1.74
C GLY A 535 -26.58 10.92 -1.84
N SER A 536 -26.73 9.61 -1.98
CA SER A 536 -25.65 8.66 -2.31
C SER A 536 -25.85 8.20 -3.74
N ILE A 537 -24.80 8.18 -4.55
CA ILE A 537 -24.85 7.76 -5.96
C ILE A 537 -24.38 6.32 -6.05
N GLY A 538 -25.13 5.47 -6.75
CA GLY A 538 -24.71 4.12 -7.08
C GLY A 538 -24.73 3.88 -8.57
N VAL A 539 -23.68 3.28 -9.11
CA VAL A 539 -23.55 2.94 -10.53
C VAL A 539 -23.02 1.52 -10.67
N LEU A 540 -23.81 0.65 -11.29
CA LEU A 540 -23.28 -0.55 -11.94
C LEU A 540 -23.28 -0.27 -13.45
N LEU A 541 -22.11 -0.33 -14.07
CA LEU A 541 -21.94 -0.10 -15.50
C LEU A 541 -21.26 -1.31 -16.11
N ASP A 542 -22.02 -2.11 -16.84
CA ASP A 542 -21.51 -3.13 -17.73
C ASP A 542 -21.63 -2.62 -19.18
N ILE A 543 -20.55 -2.68 -19.94
CA ILE A 543 -20.49 -2.09 -21.29
C ILE A 543 -20.74 -3.13 -22.38
N ARG A 544 -20.19 -4.34 -22.26
CA ARG A 544 -20.29 -5.37 -23.29
C ARG A 544 -20.28 -6.75 -22.70
N GLY A 545 -21.25 -7.55 -23.13
CA GLY A 545 -21.18 -8.96 -22.84
C GLY A 545 -22.48 -9.70 -23.06
N ARG A 546 -22.58 -10.86 -22.43
CA ARG A 546 -23.86 -11.55 -22.25
C ARG A 546 -23.88 -12.11 -20.85
N ASP A 547 -24.36 -11.27 -19.96
CA ASP A 547 -24.13 -11.37 -18.54
C ASP A 547 -25.37 -11.90 -17.83
N PHE A 548 -25.14 -12.33 -16.61
CA PHE A 548 -26.16 -12.80 -15.71
C PHE A 548 -26.28 -11.87 -14.50
N TYR A 549 -27.48 -11.36 -14.27
CA TYR A 549 -27.79 -10.53 -13.12
C TYR A 549 -28.83 -11.23 -12.23
N CYS A 550 -28.58 -11.25 -10.92
CA CYS A 550 -29.58 -11.76 -9.97
C CYS A 550 -30.81 -10.84 -9.84
N SER A 551 -30.65 -9.52 -10.03
CA SER A 551 -31.77 -8.56 -9.91
C SER A 551 -31.90 -7.49 -10.99
N GLY A 552 -30.86 -7.31 -11.82
CA GLY A 552 -30.91 -6.61 -13.11
C GLY A 552 -31.32 -7.55 -14.26
N GLU A 553 -31.10 -7.12 -15.50
CA GLU A 553 -31.34 -7.91 -16.71
C GLU A 553 -30.34 -7.54 -17.80
N ASN A 554 -30.00 -8.50 -18.65
CA ASN A 554 -29.04 -8.30 -19.75
C ASN A 554 -29.53 -7.28 -20.79
N SER A 555 -28.61 -6.51 -21.39
CA SER A 555 -28.85 -5.45 -22.37
C SER A 555 -29.99 -4.51 -21.93
N SER A 556 -30.00 -4.14 -20.64
CA SER A 556 -31.07 -3.37 -20.04
C SER A 556 -30.56 -2.30 -19.09
N LEU A 557 -31.44 -1.36 -18.78
CA LEU A 557 -31.18 -0.31 -17.83
C LEU A 557 -32.23 -0.34 -16.73
N TRP A 558 -31.81 -0.18 -15.48
CA TRP A 558 -32.68 -0.17 -14.33
C TRP A 558 -32.26 0.86 -13.27
N GLN A 559 -33.22 1.20 -12.41
CA GLN A 559 -32.99 2.11 -11.28
C GLN A 559 -33.02 1.32 -9.97
N LYS A 560 -32.01 1.55 -9.10
CA LYS A 560 -31.96 0.98 -7.74
C LYS A 560 -31.91 2.09 -6.70
N GLY A 561 -33.02 2.27 -5.98
CA GLY A 561 -33.16 3.37 -5.04
C GLY A 561 -33.44 4.70 -5.75
N LYS A 562 -33.15 5.82 -5.08
CA LYS A 562 -33.50 7.16 -5.59
C LYS A 562 -32.45 7.72 -6.56
N TYR A 563 -31.19 7.38 -6.33
CA TYR A 563 -30.03 7.96 -7.03
C TYR A 563 -29.06 6.87 -7.51
N GLY A 564 -29.60 5.70 -7.82
CA GLY A 564 -28.83 4.56 -8.26
C GLY A 564 -29.29 4.06 -9.63
N VAL A 565 -28.33 3.68 -10.46
CA VAL A 565 -28.54 3.14 -11.80
C VAL A 565 -27.68 1.90 -11.99
N GLY A 566 -28.27 0.86 -12.58
CA GLY A 566 -27.52 -0.23 -13.18
C GLY A 566 -27.81 -0.27 -14.67
N VAL A 567 -26.78 -0.52 -15.48
CA VAL A 567 -26.86 -0.57 -16.93
C VAL A 567 -26.01 -1.71 -17.44
N ASP A 568 -26.56 -2.43 -18.40
CA ASP A 568 -25.88 -3.29 -19.35
C ASP A 568 -26.19 -2.76 -20.75
N TRP A 569 -25.15 -2.39 -21.52
CA TRP A 569 -25.29 -1.68 -22.80
C TRP A 569 -25.42 -2.56 -24.04
N GLU A 570 -24.58 -3.60 -24.17
CA GLU A 570 -24.49 -4.49 -25.34
C GLU A 570 -24.60 -5.94 -24.88
#